data_AF-A0A9E3LRT6-F1
#
_entry.id   AF-A0A9E3LRT6-F1
#
_cell.length_a   1.000
_cell.length_b   1.000
_cell.length_c   1.000
_cell.angle_alpha   90.00
_cell.angle_beta   90.00
_cell.angle_gamma   90.00
#
_symmetry.space_group_name_H-M   'P 1'
#
loop_
_entity.id
_entity.type
_entity.pdbx_description
1 polymer ?
#
loop_
_entity_poly.entity_id
_entity_poly.type
_entity_poly.pdbx_seq_one_letter_code
_entity_poly.pdbx_strand_id
1 'polypeptide(L)'
;MKSKIEKLLRQALLKNGKMEHSLFEYELKEHIDYWYKGLKKDKEEFVFVVTENRGHVAMVLITKEKEIYINEDARDKLMEIWKYVYKKNMELMIPMMADDLVNGILAVNGVKTASSNFSNIWTGVTGKSDKIGKIEANLQAYLDKYKGFLPDKNSD
;
A
#
# COMPACT_ATOMS: atom_id res chain seq x y z
N MET A 1 7.20 -23.03 -6.65
CA MET A 1 7.85 -22.19 -5.61
C MET A 1 7.09 -20.89 -5.39
N LYS A 2 6.82 -20.10 -6.44
CA LYS A 2 5.99 -18.87 -6.39
C LYS A 2 4.71 -18.98 -5.55
N SER A 3 3.87 -19.98 -5.83
CA SER A 3 2.61 -20.19 -5.09
C SER A 3 2.78 -20.41 -3.59
N LYS A 4 3.92 -20.95 -3.15
CA LYS A 4 4.26 -21.11 -1.73
C LYS A 4 4.63 -19.75 -1.11
N ILE A 5 5.46 -18.96 -1.80
CA ILE A 5 5.83 -17.60 -1.38
C ILE A 5 4.59 -16.71 -1.30
N GLU A 6 3.75 -16.69 -2.34
CA GLU A 6 2.48 -15.94 -2.31
C GLU A 6 1.61 -16.31 -1.10
N LYS A 7 1.50 -17.60 -0.78
CA LYS A 7 0.74 -18.05 0.39
C LYS A 7 1.35 -17.50 1.69
N LEU A 8 2.67 -17.52 1.84
CA LEU A 8 3.38 -16.96 2.99
C LEU A 8 3.16 -15.45 3.10
N LEU A 9 3.34 -14.72 2.00
CA LEU A 9 3.11 -13.28 1.95
C LEU A 9 1.65 -12.92 2.29
N ARG A 10 0.67 -13.67 1.79
CA ARG A 10 -0.75 -13.49 2.16
C ARG A 10 -0.98 -13.75 3.65
N GLN A 11 -0.31 -14.73 4.24
CA GLN A 11 -0.43 -14.96 5.68
C GLN A 11 0.15 -13.79 6.48
N ALA A 12 1.38 -13.38 6.18
CA ALA A 12 2.06 -12.29 6.88
C ALA A 12 1.35 -10.94 6.71
N LEU A 13 0.98 -10.57 5.48
CA LEU A 13 0.51 -9.22 5.15
C LEU A 13 -1.01 -9.07 5.24
N LEU A 14 -1.79 -10.09 4.90
CA LEU A 14 -3.27 -9.97 4.87
C LEU A 14 -3.98 -10.67 6.04
N LYS A 15 -3.29 -11.55 6.78
CA LYS A 15 -3.89 -12.37 7.85
C LYS A 15 -3.17 -12.22 9.18
N ASN A 16 -2.47 -11.10 9.38
CA ASN A 16 -1.75 -10.78 10.61
C ASN A 16 -0.75 -11.87 11.03
N GLY A 17 -0.16 -12.59 10.07
CA GLY A 17 0.88 -13.57 10.34
C GLY A 17 2.13 -12.92 10.91
N LYS A 18 2.86 -13.66 11.76
CA LYS A 18 4.12 -13.20 12.33
C LYS A 18 5.21 -13.11 11.28
N MET A 19 6.04 -12.09 11.39
CA MET A 19 7.24 -11.88 10.60
C MET A 19 8.48 -12.06 11.47
N GLU A 20 9.58 -12.49 10.84
CA GLU A 20 10.78 -12.92 11.54
C GLU A 20 11.78 -11.76 11.67
N HIS A 21 12.09 -11.34 12.90
CA HIS A 21 13.01 -10.22 13.11
C HIS A 21 14.45 -10.56 12.70
N SER A 22 14.88 -11.79 12.97
CA SER A 22 16.21 -12.26 12.57
C SER A 22 16.43 -12.21 11.06
N LEU A 23 15.37 -12.41 10.26
CA LEU A 23 15.40 -12.27 8.81
C LEU A 23 15.54 -10.80 8.37
N PHE A 24 14.89 -9.86 9.06
CA PHE A 24 15.11 -8.43 8.83
C PHE A 24 16.57 -8.05 9.08
N GLU A 25 17.15 -8.51 10.19
CA GLU A 25 18.55 -8.21 10.51
C GLU A 25 19.53 -8.78 9.49
N TYR A 26 19.21 -9.97 8.95
CA TYR A 26 20.03 -10.67 7.99
C TYR A 26 19.96 -10.09 6.57
N GLU A 27 18.77 -9.71 6.07
CA GLU A 27 18.60 -9.33 4.66
C GLU A 27 18.28 -7.87 4.40
N LEU A 28 17.73 -7.13 5.37
CA LEU A 28 17.15 -5.81 5.10
C LEU A 28 17.92 -4.67 5.78
N LYS A 29 18.47 -4.90 6.98
CA LYS A 29 19.05 -3.87 7.84
C LYS A 29 20.16 -3.07 7.18
N GLU A 30 21.06 -3.71 6.43
CA GLU A 30 22.21 -3.05 5.80
C GLU A 30 21.85 -2.19 4.58
N HIS A 31 20.66 -2.38 4.00
CA HIS A 31 20.23 -1.68 2.78
C HIS A 31 19.35 -0.45 3.05
N ILE A 32 19.01 -0.17 4.31
CA ILE A 32 18.11 0.93 4.70
C ILE A 32 18.57 2.27 4.13
N ASP A 33 19.86 2.61 4.27
CA ASP A 33 20.37 3.89 3.77
C ASP A 33 20.38 3.97 2.23
N TYR A 34 20.52 2.83 1.54
CA TYR A 34 20.41 2.77 0.07
C TYR A 34 18.97 3.07 -0.38
N TRP A 35 17.97 2.41 0.22
CA TRP A 35 16.57 2.65 -0.11
C TRP A 35 16.10 4.05 0.29
N TYR A 36 16.58 4.60 1.41
CA TYR A 36 16.26 5.98 1.79
C TYR A 36 16.79 6.99 0.77
N LYS A 37 18.01 6.79 0.24
CA LYS A 37 18.55 7.63 -0.84
C LYS A 37 17.69 7.54 -2.11
N GLY A 38 17.24 6.33 -2.47
CA GLY A 38 16.32 6.10 -3.59
C GLY A 38 15.00 6.85 -3.42
N LEU A 39 14.33 6.66 -2.28
CA LEU A 39 13.10 7.37 -1.91
C LEU A 39 13.23 8.89 -2.10
N LYS A 40 14.33 9.48 -1.61
CA LYS A 40 14.55 10.94 -1.73
C LYS A 40 14.76 11.37 -3.17
N LYS A 41 15.54 10.60 -3.94
CA LYS A 41 15.81 10.86 -5.36
C LYS A 41 14.51 10.83 -6.17
N ASP A 42 13.69 9.83 -5.93
CA ASP A 42 12.50 9.58 -6.73
C ASP A 42 11.27 10.34 -6.22
N LYS A 43 11.39 11.09 -5.10
CA LYS A 43 10.32 11.87 -4.45
C LYS A 43 9.13 11.00 -4.07
N GLU A 44 9.43 9.86 -3.48
CA GLU A 44 8.44 8.94 -2.94
C GLU A 44 8.08 9.36 -1.51
N GLU A 45 6.87 9.01 -1.08
CA GLU A 45 6.40 9.33 0.27
C GLU A 45 6.91 8.32 1.30
N PHE A 46 6.98 7.05 0.88
CA PHE A 46 7.58 5.96 1.62
C PHE A 46 8.02 4.86 0.65
N VAL A 47 8.95 4.04 1.12
CA VAL A 47 9.35 2.79 0.47
C VAL A 47 9.12 1.67 1.47
N PHE A 48 8.63 0.53 1.00
CA PHE A 48 8.62 -0.68 1.81
C PHE A 48 9.23 -1.84 1.05
N VAL A 49 9.90 -2.72 1.78
CA VAL A 49 10.59 -3.87 1.23
C VAL A 49 10.12 -5.12 1.96
N VAL A 50 9.81 -6.15 1.20
CA VAL A 50 9.40 -7.46 1.73
C VAL A 50 10.39 -8.51 1.24
N THR A 51 10.73 -9.44 2.12
CA THR A 51 11.53 -10.61 1.77
C THR A 51 10.93 -11.91 2.30
N GLU A 52 11.28 -13.02 1.68
CA GLU A 52 10.97 -14.37 2.12
C GLU A 52 12.22 -15.24 2.01
N ASN A 53 12.54 -15.95 3.09
CA ASN A 53 13.63 -16.92 3.08
C ASN A 53 13.26 -18.13 3.95
N ARG A 54 13.34 -19.33 3.38
CA ARG A 54 13.11 -20.62 4.08
C ARG A 54 11.79 -20.73 4.83
N GLY A 55 10.75 -20.02 4.40
CA GLY A 55 9.42 -20.00 4.99
C GLY A 55 9.16 -18.82 5.94
N HIS A 56 10.17 -17.98 6.20
CA HIS A 56 10.06 -16.81 7.04
C HIS A 56 9.87 -15.56 6.17
N VAL A 57 9.09 -14.60 6.65
CA VAL A 57 8.84 -13.32 5.97
C VAL A 57 9.34 -12.18 6.86
N ALA A 58 9.95 -11.18 6.26
CA ALA A 58 10.30 -9.92 6.95
C ALA A 58 9.89 -8.72 6.09
N MET A 59 9.65 -7.60 6.76
CA MET A 59 9.27 -6.35 6.12
C MET A 59 9.96 -5.16 6.77
N VAL A 60 10.31 -4.15 5.99
CA VAL A 60 10.68 -2.81 6.49
C VAL A 60 9.91 -1.75 5.72
N LEU A 61 9.52 -0.68 6.41
CA LEU A 61 8.96 0.52 5.80
C LEU A 61 9.79 1.73 6.24
N ILE A 62 10.16 2.58 5.29
CA ILE A 62 10.96 3.79 5.50
C ILE A 62 10.17 4.98 4.95
N THR A 63 9.92 5.98 5.81
CA THR A 63 9.22 7.21 5.41
C THR A 63 10.18 8.27 4.87
N LYS A 64 9.64 9.30 4.21
CA LYS A 64 10.43 10.46 3.75
C LYS A 64 11.11 11.25 4.89
N GLU A 65 10.56 11.17 6.10
CA GLU A 65 11.12 11.68 7.37
C GLU A 65 12.24 10.79 7.93
N LYS A 66 12.56 9.67 7.28
CA LYS A 66 13.52 8.65 7.73
C LYS A 66 13.06 7.88 8.98
N GLU A 67 11.76 7.84 9.25
CA GLU A 67 11.23 6.89 10.24
C GLU A 67 11.28 5.49 9.66
N ILE A 68 11.67 4.52 10.49
CA ILE A 68 11.84 3.13 10.10
C ILE A 68 10.91 2.28 10.95
N TYR A 69 10.07 1.50 10.27
CA TYR A 69 9.15 0.55 10.88
C TYR A 69 9.54 -0.84 10.41
N ILE A 70 9.48 -1.84 11.31
CA ILE A 70 9.98 -3.19 11.05
C ILE A 70 8.85 -4.19 11.28
N ASN A 71 8.72 -5.16 10.37
CA ASN A 71 7.79 -6.28 10.46
C ASN A 71 6.35 -5.83 10.74
N GLU A 72 5.77 -6.25 11.88
CA GLU A 72 4.39 -5.93 12.24
C GLU A 72 4.16 -4.41 12.30
N ASP A 73 5.10 -3.63 12.84
CA ASP A 73 5.00 -2.16 12.87
C ASP A 73 4.99 -1.58 11.44
N ALA A 74 5.75 -2.19 10.52
CA ALA A 74 5.77 -1.77 9.12
C ALA A 74 4.43 -2.06 8.43
N ARG A 75 3.85 -3.24 8.68
CA ARG A 75 2.53 -3.62 8.19
C ARG A 75 1.45 -2.71 8.74
N ASP A 76 1.49 -2.43 10.04
CA ASP A 76 0.51 -1.60 10.73
C ASP A 76 0.60 -0.15 10.24
N LYS A 77 1.81 0.37 10.03
CA LYS A 77 1.99 1.69 9.42
C LYS A 77 1.49 1.75 7.98
N LEU A 78 1.73 0.71 7.19
CA LEU A 78 1.23 0.63 5.81
C LEU A 78 -0.31 0.56 5.78
N MET A 79 -0.94 -0.16 6.71
CA MET A 79 -2.40 -0.17 6.90
C MET A 79 -2.94 1.20 7.30
N GLU A 80 -2.24 1.93 8.17
CA GLU A 80 -2.61 3.29 8.57
C GLU A 80 -2.59 4.26 7.38
N ILE A 81 -1.54 4.19 6.54
CA ILE A 81 -1.36 5.07 5.37
C ILE A 81 -2.41 4.76 4.30
N TRP A 82 -2.62 3.48 3.96
CA TRP A 82 -3.52 3.08 2.87
C TRP A 82 -4.97 2.86 3.29
N LYS A 83 -5.26 2.72 4.58
CA LYS A 83 -6.61 2.55 5.12
C LYS A 83 -7.40 1.48 4.35
N TYR A 84 -8.51 1.87 3.74
CA TYR A 84 -9.42 0.98 3.02
C TYR A 84 -8.86 0.40 1.71
N VAL A 85 -7.79 0.98 1.14
CA VAL A 85 -7.16 0.43 -0.08
C VAL A 85 -6.06 -0.58 0.20
N TYR A 86 -5.67 -0.78 1.47
CA TYR A 86 -4.57 -1.69 1.85
C TYR A 86 -4.75 -3.09 1.27
N LYS A 87 -5.90 -3.72 1.57
CA LYS A 87 -6.18 -5.10 1.16
C LYS A 87 -6.10 -5.25 -0.36
N LYS A 88 -6.74 -4.33 -1.09
CA LYS A 88 -6.77 -4.36 -2.56
C LYS A 88 -5.38 -4.18 -3.16
N ASN A 89 -4.59 -3.24 -2.63
CA ASN A 89 -3.22 -3.03 -3.09
C ASN A 89 -2.35 -4.27 -2.83
N MET A 90 -2.43 -4.85 -1.63
CA MET A 90 -1.68 -6.07 -1.31
C MET A 90 -2.10 -7.26 -2.16
N GLU A 91 -3.39 -7.44 -2.46
CA GLU A 91 -3.85 -8.50 -3.36
C GLU A 91 -3.28 -8.38 -4.77
N LEU A 92 -3.05 -7.16 -5.25
CA LEU A 92 -2.43 -6.88 -6.55
C LEU A 92 -0.90 -7.01 -6.52
N MET A 93 -0.26 -6.57 -5.43
CA MET A 93 1.20 -6.51 -5.33
C MET A 93 1.82 -7.87 -4.94
N ILE A 94 1.16 -8.68 -4.11
CA ILE A 94 1.72 -9.95 -3.63
C ILE A 94 2.17 -10.88 -4.77
N PRO A 95 1.42 -11.07 -5.86
CA PRO A 95 1.89 -11.88 -6.99
C PRO A 95 3.20 -11.37 -7.61
N MET A 96 3.36 -10.05 -7.71
CA MET A 96 4.59 -9.41 -8.23
C MET A 96 5.75 -9.56 -7.25
N MET A 97 5.51 -9.32 -5.95
CA MET A 97 6.52 -9.54 -4.91
C MET A 97 6.99 -11.00 -4.89
N ALA A 98 6.08 -11.96 -5.08
CA ALA A 98 6.45 -13.36 -5.16
C ALA A 98 7.26 -13.70 -6.42
N ASP A 99 7.04 -13.01 -7.55
CA ASP A 99 7.90 -13.13 -8.74
C ASP A 99 9.32 -12.66 -8.45
N ASP A 100 9.49 -11.51 -7.79
CA ASP A 100 10.81 -10.99 -7.41
C ASP A 100 11.55 -11.98 -6.50
N LEU A 101 10.86 -12.46 -5.45
CA LEU A 101 11.47 -13.32 -4.43
C LEU A 101 11.86 -14.71 -4.96
N VAL A 102 11.07 -15.28 -5.88
CA VAL A 102 11.47 -16.55 -6.55
C VAL A 102 12.76 -16.38 -7.35
N ASN A 103 13.03 -15.18 -7.85
CA ASN A 103 14.23 -14.86 -8.61
C ASN A 103 15.39 -14.36 -7.72
N GLY A 104 15.25 -14.43 -6.39
CA GLY A 104 16.27 -13.98 -5.45
C GLY A 104 16.41 -12.46 -5.37
N ILE A 105 15.36 -11.73 -5.77
CA ILE A 105 15.31 -10.27 -5.77
C ILE A 105 14.44 -9.82 -4.59
N LEU A 106 14.92 -8.87 -3.79
CA LEU A 106 14.12 -8.25 -2.74
C LEU A 106 12.94 -7.49 -3.35
N ALA A 107 11.74 -7.67 -2.78
CA ALA A 107 10.53 -7.02 -3.28
C ALA A 107 10.46 -5.56 -2.77
N VAL A 108 11.14 -4.65 -3.47
CA VAL A 108 11.24 -3.22 -3.13
C VAL A 108 10.10 -2.43 -3.79
N ASN A 109 9.32 -1.70 -2.99
CA ASN A 109 8.13 -1.00 -3.44
C ASN A 109 8.17 0.47 -3.00
N GLY A 110 8.46 1.37 -3.94
CA GLY A 110 8.38 2.81 -3.76
C GLY A 110 6.96 3.32 -4.02
N VAL A 111 6.45 4.17 -3.13
CA VAL A 111 5.05 4.63 -3.20
C VAL A 111 4.95 6.15 -3.23
N LYS A 112 4.19 6.64 -4.21
CA LYS A 112 3.70 8.01 -4.27
C LYS A 112 2.19 7.98 -4.13
N THR A 113 1.63 8.70 -3.17
CA THR A 113 0.20 8.97 -3.28
C THR A 113 -0.04 9.85 -4.49
N ALA A 114 -1.01 9.47 -5.32
CA ALA A 114 -1.56 10.40 -6.28
C ALA A 114 -2.18 11.53 -5.46
N SER A 115 -1.50 12.68 -5.42
CA SER A 115 -2.12 13.89 -4.89
C SER A 115 -3.50 14.00 -5.54
N SER A 116 -4.54 13.94 -4.73
CA SER A 116 -5.87 14.32 -5.20
C SER A 116 -5.79 15.82 -5.42
N ASN A 117 -5.30 16.26 -6.58
CA ASN A 117 -5.37 17.64 -7.00
C ASN A 117 -6.84 17.96 -7.32
N PHE A 118 -7.67 18.06 -6.29
CA PHE A 118 -8.94 18.77 -6.35
C PHE A 118 -8.72 20.29 -6.54
N SER A 119 -7.49 20.78 -6.52
CA SER A 119 -7.12 22.19 -6.72
C SER A 119 -6.97 22.62 -8.17
N ASN A 120 -7.04 21.70 -9.15
CA ASN A 120 -7.00 22.06 -10.58
C ASN A 120 -8.39 22.01 -11.25
N ILE A 121 -9.47 22.22 -10.48
CA ILE A 121 -10.72 22.69 -11.09
C ILE A 121 -10.51 24.15 -11.47
N TRP A 122 -10.21 24.33 -12.76
CA TRP A 122 -10.27 25.56 -13.56
C TRP A 122 -10.88 26.77 -12.84
N THR A 123 -10.04 27.76 -12.52
CA THR A 123 -10.49 29.09 -12.10
C THR A 123 -10.99 29.83 -13.32
N GLY A 124 -12.25 29.61 -13.67
CA GLY A 124 -12.96 30.45 -14.61
C GLY A 124 -14.42 30.61 -14.19
N VAL A 125 -14.68 31.81 -13.67
CA VAL A 125 -15.98 32.51 -13.61
C VAL A 125 -16.99 32.04 -12.54
N THR A 126 -17.06 32.88 -11.50
CA THR A 126 -18.20 33.35 -10.66
C THR A 126 -19.50 32.55 -10.62
N GLY A 127 -19.96 32.20 -9.41
CA GLY A 127 -21.36 31.84 -9.12
C GLY A 127 -21.50 30.81 -8.00
N LYS A 128 -21.99 31.22 -6.82
CA LYS A 128 -21.96 30.44 -5.57
C LYS A 128 -23.14 29.45 -5.40
N SER A 129 -24.05 29.30 -6.36
CA SER A 129 -25.28 28.52 -6.22
C SER A 129 -25.26 27.13 -6.86
N ASP A 130 -24.45 26.90 -7.89
CA ASP A 130 -24.60 25.69 -8.74
C ASP A 130 -23.69 24.53 -8.33
N LYS A 131 -22.84 24.73 -7.32
CA LYS A 131 -21.88 23.73 -6.83
C LYS A 131 -22.55 22.62 -6.03
N ILE A 132 -23.59 22.91 -5.25
CA ILE A 132 -24.22 21.90 -4.39
C ILE A 132 -25.00 20.89 -5.26
N GLY A 133 -25.81 21.37 -6.20
CA GLY A 133 -26.58 20.49 -7.09
C GLY A 133 -25.71 19.59 -7.99
N LYS A 134 -24.54 20.07 -8.44
CA LYS A 134 -23.61 19.25 -9.25
C LYS A 134 -22.82 18.23 -8.41
N ILE A 135 -22.53 18.53 -7.14
CA ILE A 135 -21.91 17.56 -6.22
C ILE A 135 -22.90 16.44 -5.90
N GLU A 136 -24.17 16.78 -5.62
CA GLU A 136 -25.22 15.79 -5.33
C GLU A 136 -25.50 14.89 -6.54
N ALA A 137 -25.56 15.44 -7.75
CA ALA A 137 -25.75 14.64 -8.97
C ALA A 137 -24.58 13.67 -9.23
N ASN A 138 -23.34 14.09 -8.98
CA ASN A 138 -22.16 13.23 -9.14
C ASN A 138 -22.05 12.16 -8.05
N LEU A 139 -22.44 12.49 -6.80
CA LEU A 139 -22.50 11.51 -5.72
C LEU A 139 -23.60 10.48 -6.00
N GLN A 140 -24.76 10.91 -6.49
CA GLN A 140 -25.86 10.01 -6.83
C GLN A 140 -25.48 9.08 -8.00
N ALA A 141 -24.84 9.60 -9.05
CA ALA A 141 -24.35 8.79 -10.16
C ALA A 141 -23.25 7.79 -9.73
N TYR A 142 -22.39 8.17 -8.78
CA TYR A 142 -21.42 7.27 -8.17
C TYR A 142 -22.13 6.16 -7.37
N LEU A 143 -23.07 6.52 -6.49
CA LEU A 143 -23.81 5.56 -5.68
C LEU A 143 -24.66 4.60 -6.53
N ASP A 144 -25.30 5.08 -7.60
CA ASP A 144 -26.08 4.23 -8.51
C ASP A 144 -25.18 3.29 -9.35
N LYS A 145 -23.98 3.74 -9.74
CA LYS A 145 -22.99 2.89 -10.42
C LYS A 145 -22.48 1.74 -9.53
N TYR A 146 -22.48 1.91 -8.21
CA TYR A 146 -21.94 0.93 -7.26
C TYR A 146 -23.00 0.30 -6.34
N LYS A 147 -24.29 0.50 -6.64
CA LYS A 147 -25.43 0.02 -5.83
C LYS A 147 -25.49 -1.51 -5.69
N GLY A 148 -24.89 -2.26 -6.61
CA GLY A 148 -24.75 -3.72 -6.55
C GLY A 148 -23.45 -4.25 -5.94
N PHE A 149 -22.57 -3.36 -5.47
CA PHE A 149 -21.28 -3.70 -4.84
C PHE A 149 -21.20 -3.28 -3.37
N LEU A 150 -22.22 -2.60 -2.86
CA LEU A 150 -22.37 -2.31 -1.45
C LEU A 150 -23.07 -3.52 -0.78
N PRO A 151 -22.54 -4.07 0.32
CA PRO A 151 -23.24 -5.11 1.05
C PRO A 151 -24.59 -4.56 1.51
N ASP A 152 -25.65 -5.32 1.24
CA ASP A 152 -27.00 -4.97 1.64
C ASP A 152 -27.03 -4.76 3.16
N LYS A 153 -27.44 -3.57 3.60
CA LYS A 153 -27.54 -3.26 5.03
C LYS A 153 -28.77 -3.90 5.69
N ASN A 154 -29.55 -4.69 4.93
CA ASN A 154 -30.70 -5.44 5.44
C ASN A 154 -30.59 -6.94 5.11
N SER A 155 -29.50 -7.61 5.51
CA SER A 155 -29.51 -9.06 5.66
C SER A 155 -29.73 -9.42 7.14
N ASP A 156 -31.00 -9.38 7.54
CA ASP A 156 -31.53 -10.26 8.59
C ASP A 156 -31.92 -11.61 7.95
#